data_AF-A0A832P7X4-F1
#
_entry.id   AF-A0A832P7X4-F1
#
_cell.length_a   1.000
_cell.length_b   1.000
_cell.length_c   1.000
_cell.angle_alpha   90.00
_cell.angle_beta   90.00
_cell.angle_gamma   90.00
#
_symmetry.space_group_name_H-M   'P 1'
#
loop_
_entity.id
_entity.type
_entity.pdbx_description
1 polymer ?
#
loop_
_entity_poly.entity_id
_entity_poly.type
_entity_poly.pdbx_seq_one_letter_code
_entity_poly.pdbx_strand_id
1 'polypeptide(L)'
;MEYLFTIDYSSDAERKRIDYTAERWGDRAKIKKPKGSVLLFEGPDVDEFIEDLYSRLDTDAGKVEVYRVEPYEPAVEKQSRKLVYESPERFEAVQSFLNYLMSKLGASFEYSRENASYYTAYTKKGQAQIEIRWVGCTRRDEEEERNLRFVVSVEGYGNVVDFIAEKLDEEISIFLGR
;
A
#
# COMPACT_ATOMS: atom_id res chain seq x y z
N MET A 1 -26.63 2.06 -4.06
CA MET A 1 -26.05 2.16 -2.71
C MET A 1 -24.94 3.19 -2.78
N GLU A 2 -24.88 4.10 -1.82
CA GLU A 2 -23.85 5.12 -1.71
C GLU A 2 -22.95 4.77 -0.52
N TYR A 3 -21.65 5.04 -0.65
CA TYR A 3 -20.66 4.76 0.40
C TYR A 3 -19.93 6.05 0.75
N LEU A 4 -19.80 6.35 2.05
CA LEU A 4 -18.99 7.44 2.55
C LEU A 4 -17.63 6.89 2.98
N PHE A 5 -16.56 7.42 2.39
CA PHE A 5 -15.18 7.07 2.74
C PHE A 5 -14.56 8.21 3.54
N THR A 6 -14.22 7.94 4.80
CA THR A 6 -13.39 8.82 5.63
C THR A 6 -11.96 8.29 5.60
N ILE A 7 -11.04 9.05 5.01
CA ILE A 7 -9.65 8.61 4.81
C ILE A 7 -8.74 9.59 5.55
N ASP A 8 -8.07 9.11 6.59
CA ASP A 8 -6.97 9.82 7.22
C ASP A 8 -5.72 9.67 6.35
N TYR A 9 -5.07 10.78 6.01
CA TYR A 9 -3.85 10.79 5.22
C TYR A 9 -2.84 11.74 5.85
N SER A 10 -1.58 11.33 5.85
CA SER A 10 -0.51 12.02 6.57
C SER A 10 0.36 12.92 5.69
N SER A 11 0.19 12.84 4.36
CA SER A 11 1.02 13.58 3.40
C SER A 11 0.26 14.03 2.15
N ASP A 12 0.74 15.09 1.50
CA ASP A 12 0.20 15.55 0.21
C ASP A 12 0.40 14.50 -0.90
N ALA A 13 1.48 13.71 -0.82
CA ALA A 13 1.70 12.61 -1.75
C ALA A 13 0.62 11.52 -1.62
N GLU A 14 0.22 11.18 -0.39
CA GLU A 14 -0.87 10.24 -0.14
C GLU A 14 -2.22 10.79 -0.60
N ARG A 15 -2.51 12.05 -0.26
CA ARG A 15 -3.70 12.77 -0.77
C ARG A 15 -3.81 12.71 -2.29
N LYS A 16 -2.73 13.00 -3.01
CA LYS A 16 -2.68 12.95 -4.48
C LYS A 16 -2.96 11.53 -5.03
N ARG A 17 -2.54 10.47 -4.32
CA ARG A 17 -2.83 9.09 -4.72
C ARG A 17 -4.30 8.72 -4.53
N ILE A 18 -4.93 9.22 -3.46
CA ILE A 18 -6.38 9.07 -3.24
C ILE A 18 -7.13 9.79 -4.37
N ASP A 19 -6.74 11.03 -4.67
CA ASP A 19 -7.32 11.84 -5.76
C ASP A 19 -7.22 11.12 -7.11
N TYR A 20 -6.03 10.63 -7.46
CA TYR A 20 -5.80 9.87 -8.67
C TYR A 20 -6.63 8.58 -8.74
N THR A 21 -6.84 7.90 -7.60
CA THR A 21 -7.69 6.72 -7.54
C THR A 21 -9.14 7.07 -7.84
N ALA A 22 -9.65 8.15 -7.25
CA ALA A 22 -11.00 8.63 -7.54
C ALA A 22 -11.17 9.03 -9.01
N GLU A 23 -10.20 9.73 -9.60
CA GLU A 23 -10.21 10.09 -11.03
C GLU A 23 -10.24 8.85 -11.93
N ARG A 24 -9.39 7.85 -11.67
CA ARG A 24 -9.33 6.61 -12.46
C ARG A 24 -10.64 5.81 -12.44
N TRP A 25 -11.42 5.95 -11.36
CA TRP A 25 -12.70 5.28 -11.22
C TRP A 25 -13.88 6.12 -11.70
N GLY A 26 -13.68 7.39 -12.08
CA GLY A 26 -14.73 8.31 -12.51
C GLY A 26 -15.56 7.81 -13.70
N ASP A 27 -14.97 7.02 -14.60
CA ASP A 27 -15.67 6.42 -15.74
C ASP A 27 -16.56 5.21 -15.34
N ARG A 28 -16.32 4.63 -14.16
CA ARG A 28 -16.98 3.39 -13.68
C ARG A 28 -17.95 3.64 -12.54
N ALA A 29 -17.76 4.74 -11.81
CA ALA A 29 -18.56 5.09 -10.64
C ALA A 29 -18.65 6.62 -10.50
N LYS A 30 -19.80 7.10 -10.02
CA LYS A 30 -19.97 8.50 -9.66
C LYS A 30 -19.31 8.76 -8.31
N ILE A 31 -18.09 9.29 -8.33
CA ILE A 31 -17.36 9.67 -7.11
C ILE A 31 -17.53 11.16 -6.87
N LYS A 32 -18.23 11.52 -5.78
CA LYS A 32 -18.42 12.91 -5.33
C LYS A 32 -17.57 13.12 -4.08
N LYS A 33 -16.77 14.20 -4.08
CA LYS A 33 -16.20 14.74 -2.84
C LYS A 33 -17.16 15.82 -2.31
N PRO A 34 -17.81 15.60 -1.16
CA PRO A 34 -18.66 16.63 -0.56
C PRO A 34 -17.88 17.94 -0.40
N LYS A 35 -18.49 19.06 -0.77
CA LYS A 35 -17.92 20.40 -0.58
C LYS A 35 -18.47 20.99 0.72
N GLY A 36 -17.65 21.74 1.44
CA GLY A 36 -18.04 22.35 2.72
C GLY A 36 -17.74 21.44 3.91
N SER A 37 -18.52 21.58 4.97
CA SER A 37 -18.36 20.82 6.21
C SER A 37 -19.09 19.49 6.13
N VAL A 38 -18.38 18.40 6.42
CA VAL A 38 -18.97 17.05 6.60
C VAL A 38 -18.95 16.76 8.09
N LEU A 39 -20.11 16.41 8.64
CA LEU A 39 -20.28 16.11 10.06
C LEU A 39 -20.74 14.65 10.21
N LEU A 40 -20.10 13.93 11.14
CA LEU A 40 -20.59 12.64 11.62
C LEU A 40 -21.26 12.89 12.97
N PHE A 41 -22.58 12.69 13.04
CA PHE A 41 -23.36 12.86 14.26
C PHE A 41 -23.65 11.51 14.89
N GLU A 42 -23.33 11.37 16.17
CA GLU A 42 -23.66 10.21 16.99
C GLU A 42 -24.41 10.69 18.23
N GLY A 43 -25.71 10.39 18.30
CA GLY A 43 -26.58 10.86 19.37
C GLY A 43 -28.04 10.45 19.18
N PRO A 44 -28.88 10.60 20.22
CA PRO A 44 -30.27 10.15 20.19
C PRO A 44 -31.18 11.01 19.30
N ASP A 45 -30.93 12.32 19.20
CA ASP A 45 -31.90 13.29 18.65
C ASP A 45 -31.33 14.03 17.42
N VAL A 46 -31.18 13.32 16.31
CA VAL A 46 -30.67 13.89 15.05
C VAL A 46 -31.59 15.00 14.51
N ASP A 47 -32.89 14.90 14.74
CA ASP A 47 -33.87 15.86 14.23
C ASP A 47 -33.73 17.23 14.91
N GLU A 48 -33.51 17.27 16.23
CA GLU A 48 -33.24 18.52 16.97
C GLU A 48 -31.96 19.20 16.48
N PHE A 49 -30.91 18.41 16.23
CA PHE A 49 -29.67 18.93 15.65
C PHE A 49 -29.88 19.49 14.24
N ILE A 50 -30.67 18.80 13.41
CA ILE A 50 -31.01 19.27 12.06
C ILE A 50 -31.78 20.59 12.14
N GLU A 51 -32.80 20.70 12.99
CA GLU A 51 -33.57 21.93 13.18
C GLU A 51 -32.68 23.11 13.62
N ASP A 52 -31.82 22.90 14.63
CA ASP A 52 -30.86 23.92 15.08
C ASP A 52 -29.89 24.30 13.95
N LEU A 53 -29.40 23.33 13.16
CA LEU A 53 -28.52 23.59 12.03
C LEU A 53 -29.21 24.46 10.96
N TYR A 54 -30.41 24.09 10.52
CA TYR A 54 -31.16 24.86 9.52
C TYR A 54 -31.52 26.27 10.01
N SER A 55 -31.74 26.46 11.32
CA SER A 55 -32.01 27.79 11.90
C SER A 55 -30.84 28.78 11.76
N ARG A 56 -29.62 28.26 11.58
CA ARG A 56 -28.38 29.05 11.51
C ARG A 56 -27.88 29.28 10.08
N LEU A 57 -28.45 28.59 9.10
CA LEU A 57 -28.05 28.70 7.70
C LEU A 57 -28.91 29.74 6.97
N ASP A 58 -28.33 30.43 5.98
CA ASP A 58 -29.13 31.23 5.05
C ASP A 58 -30.22 30.36 4.43
N THR A 59 -31.41 30.93 4.22
CA THR A 59 -32.72 30.31 3.91
C THR A 59 -32.82 29.38 2.67
N ASP A 60 -31.69 29.02 2.06
CA ASP A 60 -31.62 28.05 0.99
C ASP A 60 -31.50 26.62 1.56
N ALA A 61 -32.64 25.95 1.70
CA ALA A 61 -32.75 24.59 2.23
C ALA A 61 -32.01 23.54 1.39
N GLY A 62 -31.58 23.87 0.15
CA GLY A 62 -30.82 22.99 -0.73
C GLY A 62 -29.35 22.79 -0.33
N LYS A 63 -28.87 23.44 0.74
CA LYS A 63 -27.46 23.40 1.18
C LYS A 63 -27.09 22.22 2.07
N VAL A 64 -28.05 21.49 2.62
CA VAL A 64 -27.82 20.40 3.58
C VAL A 64 -28.26 19.08 2.97
N GLU A 65 -27.34 18.12 2.91
CA GLU A 65 -27.60 16.73 2.54
C GLU A 65 -27.44 15.85 3.79
N VAL A 66 -28.48 15.12 4.17
CA VAL A 66 -28.46 14.23 5.35
C VAL A 66 -28.40 12.78 4.90
N TYR A 67 -27.40 12.04 5.40
CA TYR A 67 -27.20 10.63 5.12
C TYR A 67 -27.22 9.83 6.41
N ARG A 68 -28.02 8.74 6.43
CA ARG A 68 -27.90 7.71 7.46
C ARG A 68 -26.81 6.73 7.03
N VAL A 69 -25.76 6.62 7.81
CA VAL A 69 -24.63 5.72 7.55
C VAL A 69 -24.68 4.54 8.50
N GLU A 70 -24.32 3.37 8.00
CA GLU A 70 -24.12 2.15 8.78
C GLU A 70 -22.68 1.67 8.57
N PRO A 71 -22.00 1.15 9.61
CA PRO A 71 -20.66 0.60 9.44
C PRO A 71 -20.65 -0.47 8.35
N TYR A 72 -19.71 -0.34 7.42
CA TYR A 72 -19.47 -1.32 6.37
C TYR A 72 -18.01 -1.77 6.44
N GLU A 73 -17.80 -3.04 6.76
CA GLU A 73 -16.48 -3.66 6.91
C GLU A 73 -16.24 -4.64 5.75
N PRO A 74 -15.73 -4.16 4.60
CA PRO A 74 -15.37 -5.05 3.51
C PRO A 74 -14.16 -5.90 3.88
N ALA A 75 -14.16 -7.18 3.46
CA ALA A 75 -13.01 -8.07 3.59
C ALA A 75 -11.90 -7.66 2.59
N VAL A 76 -11.16 -6.60 2.92
CA VAL A 76 -9.98 -6.17 2.16
C VAL A 76 -8.74 -6.69 2.87
N GLU A 77 -8.19 -7.79 2.36
CA GLU A 77 -7.01 -8.42 2.95
C GLU A 77 -5.73 -7.98 2.23
N LYS A 78 -4.68 -7.78 3.02
CA LYS A 78 -3.32 -7.61 2.50
C LYS A 78 -2.88 -8.94 1.91
N GLN A 79 -2.48 -8.92 0.64
CA GLN A 79 -1.90 -10.08 -0.02
C GLN A 79 -0.41 -10.15 0.31
N SER A 80 0.12 -11.38 0.38
CA SER A 80 1.54 -11.64 0.61
C SER A 80 2.03 -12.73 -0.33
N ARG A 81 3.18 -12.49 -0.97
CA ARG A 81 3.90 -13.48 -1.78
C ARG A 81 5.29 -13.65 -1.22
N LYS A 82 5.68 -14.90 -1.03
CA LYS A 82 7.00 -15.27 -0.50
C LYS A 82 7.76 -16.05 -1.56
N LEU A 83 8.93 -15.55 -1.92
CA LEU A 83 9.84 -16.13 -2.89
C LEU A 83 11.10 -16.56 -2.14
N VAL A 84 11.56 -17.78 -2.39
CA VAL A 84 12.70 -18.38 -1.66
C VAL A 84 13.77 -18.77 -2.66
N TYR A 85 14.99 -18.29 -2.42
CA TYR A 85 16.10 -18.46 -3.35
C TYR A 85 17.32 -19.07 -2.67
N GLU A 86 18.05 -19.83 -3.46
CA GLU A 86 19.37 -20.37 -3.16
C GLU A 86 20.32 -19.92 -4.26
N SER A 87 21.43 -19.29 -3.88
CA SER A 87 22.42 -18.75 -4.79
C SER A 87 23.79 -19.38 -4.53
N PRO A 88 24.49 -19.87 -5.57
CA PRO A 88 25.90 -20.25 -5.45
C PRO A 88 26.83 -19.02 -5.40
N GLU A 89 26.32 -17.83 -5.73
CA GLU A 89 27.08 -16.58 -5.74
C GLU A 89 27.39 -16.07 -4.33
N ARG A 90 28.47 -15.29 -4.21
CA ARG A 90 28.87 -14.63 -2.96
C ARG A 90 27.86 -13.57 -2.54
N PHE A 91 27.80 -13.33 -1.23
CA PHE A 91 26.89 -12.35 -0.62
C PHE A 91 26.96 -10.98 -1.28
N GLU A 92 28.16 -10.45 -1.54
CA GLU A 92 28.35 -9.12 -2.12
C GLU A 92 27.75 -9.03 -3.53
N ALA A 93 27.87 -10.10 -4.32
CA ALA A 93 27.31 -10.15 -5.67
C ALA A 93 25.78 -10.14 -5.63
N VAL A 94 25.18 -11.01 -4.81
CA VAL A 94 23.71 -11.08 -4.65
C VAL A 94 23.18 -9.78 -4.06
N GLN A 95 23.82 -9.23 -3.03
CA GLN A 95 23.41 -7.97 -2.41
C GLN A 95 23.49 -6.80 -3.42
N SER A 96 24.55 -6.72 -4.21
CA SER A 96 24.69 -5.67 -5.25
C SER A 96 23.61 -5.79 -6.31
N PHE A 97 23.31 -7.02 -6.75
CA PHE A 97 22.24 -7.29 -7.70
C PHE A 97 20.85 -6.93 -7.13
N LEU A 98 20.55 -7.31 -5.90
CA LEU A 98 19.28 -6.96 -5.25
C LEU A 98 19.12 -5.44 -5.07
N ASN A 99 20.19 -4.73 -4.72
CA ASN A 99 20.18 -3.27 -4.67
C ASN A 99 19.87 -2.64 -6.05
N TYR A 100 20.47 -3.18 -7.11
CA TYR A 100 20.14 -2.80 -8.48
C TYR A 100 18.65 -3.06 -8.79
N LEU A 101 18.11 -4.23 -8.43
CA LEU A 101 16.70 -4.56 -8.65
C LEU A 101 15.77 -3.61 -7.89
N MET A 102 16.07 -3.28 -6.63
CA MET A 102 15.29 -2.32 -5.86
C MET A 102 15.28 -0.95 -6.54
N SER A 103 16.44 -0.49 -7.02
CA SER A 103 16.54 0.76 -7.79
C SER A 103 15.73 0.70 -9.10
N LYS A 104 15.82 -0.41 -9.84
CA LYS A 104 15.06 -0.66 -11.08
C LYS A 104 13.55 -0.70 -10.85
N LEU A 105 13.09 -1.13 -9.67
CA LEU A 105 11.70 -1.10 -9.25
C LEU A 105 11.23 0.26 -8.74
N GLY A 106 12.14 1.22 -8.57
CA GLY A 106 11.85 2.49 -7.90
C GLY A 106 11.49 2.30 -6.43
N ALA A 107 11.98 1.22 -5.80
CA ALA A 107 11.74 0.94 -4.40
C ALA A 107 12.65 1.82 -3.52
N SER A 108 12.05 2.50 -2.55
CA SER A 108 12.76 3.28 -1.54
C SER A 108 13.12 2.40 -0.36
N PHE A 109 14.37 2.49 0.09
CA PHE A 109 14.81 1.83 1.32
C PHE A 109 14.19 2.53 2.54
N GLU A 110 13.63 1.74 3.45
CA GLU A 110 13.01 2.24 4.68
C GLU A 110 13.97 2.07 5.86
N TYR A 111 14.33 0.82 6.15
CA TYR A 111 15.23 0.46 7.25
C TYR A 111 15.75 -0.97 7.06
N SER A 112 16.71 -1.35 7.89
CA SER A 112 17.20 -2.72 8.03
C SER A 112 17.13 -3.15 9.48
N ARG A 113 16.87 -4.44 9.71
CA ARG A 113 16.83 -5.04 11.04
C ARG A 113 17.44 -6.44 10.98
N GLU A 114 18.47 -6.68 11.76
CA GLU A 114 19.18 -7.96 11.84
C GLU A 114 19.66 -8.44 10.46
N ASN A 115 19.00 -9.46 9.90
CA ASN A 115 19.27 -10.08 8.60
C ASN A 115 18.24 -9.70 7.53
N ALA A 116 17.43 -8.66 7.76
CA ALA A 116 16.38 -8.23 6.85
C ALA A 116 16.50 -6.75 6.45
N SER A 117 16.21 -6.47 5.18
CA SER A 117 16.09 -5.11 4.62
C SER A 117 14.67 -4.88 4.12
N TYR A 118 14.12 -3.70 4.40
CA TYR A 118 12.75 -3.34 4.10
C TYR A 118 12.71 -2.17 3.11
N TYR A 119 11.87 -2.30 2.10
CA TYR A 119 11.70 -1.33 1.03
C TYR A 119 10.21 -1.09 0.76
N THR A 120 9.90 0.10 0.26
CA THR A 120 8.56 0.43 -0.25
C THR A 120 8.63 0.75 -1.73
N ALA A 121 7.81 0.09 -2.55
CA ALA A 121 7.69 0.36 -3.98
C ALA A 121 6.32 0.97 -4.29
N TYR A 122 6.34 2.10 -5.02
CA TYR A 122 5.14 2.73 -5.55
C TYR A 122 5.06 2.50 -7.05
N THR A 123 4.00 1.83 -7.49
CA THR A 123 3.76 1.52 -8.90
C THR A 123 2.43 2.10 -9.35
N LYS A 124 2.19 2.11 -10.67
CA LYS A 124 0.87 2.42 -11.23
C LYS A 124 -0.23 1.44 -10.79
N LYS A 125 0.14 0.25 -10.28
CA LYS A 125 -0.79 -0.77 -9.80
C LYS A 125 -1.09 -0.67 -8.29
N GLY A 126 -0.33 0.14 -7.55
CA GLY A 126 -0.47 0.28 -6.11
C GLY A 126 0.88 0.38 -5.39
N GLN A 127 0.83 0.29 -4.07
CA GLN A 127 2.00 0.28 -3.19
C GLN A 127 2.23 -1.13 -2.64
N ALA A 128 3.48 -1.56 -2.58
CA ALA A 128 3.88 -2.77 -1.87
C ALA A 128 5.09 -2.53 -0.97
N GLN A 129 5.14 -3.29 0.11
CA GLN A 129 6.33 -3.48 0.94
C GLN A 129 7.10 -4.69 0.45
N ILE A 130 8.41 -4.56 0.35
CA ILE A 130 9.32 -5.63 -0.05
C ILE A 130 10.27 -5.85 1.13
N GLU A 131 10.32 -7.08 1.62
CA GLU A 131 11.29 -7.54 2.60
C GLU A 131 12.28 -8.49 1.93
N ILE A 132 13.57 -8.26 2.14
CA ILE A 132 14.64 -9.20 1.75
C ILE A 132 15.29 -9.71 3.03
N ARG A 133 15.18 -11.01 3.32
CA ARG A 133 15.72 -11.65 4.52
C ARG A 133 16.74 -12.72 4.17
N TRP A 134 17.94 -12.61 4.73
CA TRP A 134 19.01 -13.59 4.59
C TRP A 134 18.82 -14.74 5.58
N VAL A 135 18.91 -15.99 5.13
CA VAL A 135 18.67 -17.17 5.97
C VAL A 135 19.97 -17.95 6.15
N GLY A 136 20.43 -18.08 7.39
CA GLY A 136 21.56 -18.96 7.72
C GLY A 136 22.95 -18.46 7.30
N CYS A 137 23.06 -17.23 6.83
CA CYS A 137 24.34 -16.56 6.54
C CYS A 137 24.45 -15.32 7.43
N THR A 138 25.47 -15.29 8.29
CA THR A 138 25.84 -14.06 9.01
C THR A 138 26.84 -13.28 8.17
N ARG A 139 26.94 -11.96 8.39
CA ARG A 139 27.93 -11.07 7.77
C ARG A 139 29.40 -11.50 7.97
N ARG A 140 29.65 -12.57 8.73
CA ARG A 140 30.98 -13.09 9.09
C ARG A 140 31.32 -14.43 8.42
N ASP A 141 30.38 -15.03 7.69
CA ASP A 141 30.58 -16.33 7.04
C ASP A 141 31.18 -16.15 5.62
N GLU A 142 32.19 -15.29 5.49
CA GLU A 142 32.85 -14.95 4.22
C GLU A 142 33.72 -16.10 3.66
N GLU A 143 34.00 -17.13 4.46
CA GLU A 143 34.99 -18.17 4.13
C GLU A 143 34.42 -19.55 3.76
N GLU A 144 33.13 -19.85 4.00
CA GLU A 144 32.56 -21.14 3.61
C GLU A 144 31.72 -21.01 2.34
N GLU A 145 32.06 -21.81 1.31
CA GLU A 145 31.26 -22.06 0.10
C GLU A 145 29.91 -22.70 0.45
N ARG A 146 29.02 -21.95 1.10
CA ARG A 146 27.63 -22.35 1.34
C ARG A 146 26.75 -21.62 0.34
N ASN A 147 25.81 -22.36 -0.25
CA ASN A 147 24.74 -21.77 -1.06
C ASN A 147 23.98 -20.74 -0.21
N LEU A 148 24.11 -19.48 -0.58
CA LEU A 148 23.47 -18.35 0.08
C LEU A 148 21.96 -18.48 -0.05
N ARG A 149 21.25 -18.43 1.09
CA ARG A 149 19.79 -18.49 1.12
C ARG A 149 19.20 -17.14 1.47
N PHE A 150 18.19 -16.74 0.71
CA PHE A 150 17.42 -15.55 1.04
C PHE A 150 15.96 -15.71 0.65
N VAL A 151 15.13 -14.92 1.32
CA VAL A 151 13.68 -14.88 1.13
C VAL A 151 13.31 -13.46 0.75
N VAL A 152 12.51 -13.33 -0.31
CA VAL A 152 11.90 -12.07 -0.69
C VAL A 152 10.40 -12.16 -0.42
N SER A 153 9.90 -11.33 0.50
CA SER A 153 8.47 -11.22 0.79
C SER A 153 7.94 -9.93 0.20
N VAL A 154 6.82 -10.00 -0.53
CA VAL A 154 6.13 -8.84 -1.09
C VAL A 154 4.74 -8.78 -0.49
N GLU A 155 4.38 -7.65 0.10
CA GLU A 155 3.07 -7.46 0.72
C GLU A 155 2.40 -6.16 0.31
N GLY A 156 1.08 -6.18 0.14
CA GLY A 156 0.33 -5.01 -0.29
C GLY A 156 -1.13 -5.32 -0.58
N TYR A 157 -1.84 -4.35 -1.16
CA TYR A 157 -3.25 -4.49 -1.50
C TYR A 157 -3.45 -4.58 -3.01
N GLY A 158 -4.27 -5.56 -3.42
CA GLY A 158 -4.58 -5.81 -4.82
C GLY A 158 -3.38 -6.29 -5.64
N ASN A 159 -3.50 -6.16 -6.96
CA ASN A 159 -2.61 -6.81 -7.94
C ASN A 159 -1.17 -6.28 -7.99
N VAL A 160 -0.78 -5.35 -7.11
CA VAL A 160 0.60 -4.87 -7.01
C VAL A 160 1.52 -5.97 -6.47
N VAL A 161 1.01 -6.84 -5.59
CA VAL A 161 1.78 -7.91 -4.96
C VAL A 161 2.28 -8.90 -6.00
N ASP A 162 1.38 -9.47 -6.80
CA ASP A 162 1.76 -10.39 -7.87
C ASP A 162 2.64 -9.70 -8.92
N PHE A 163 2.30 -8.47 -9.31
CA PHE A 163 3.08 -7.73 -10.30
C PHE A 163 4.55 -7.53 -9.90
N ILE A 164 4.81 -7.22 -8.63
CA ILE A 164 6.18 -7.07 -8.12
C ILE A 164 6.84 -8.43 -7.90
N ALA A 165 6.10 -9.40 -7.34
CA ALA A 165 6.62 -10.74 -7.08
C ALA A 165 7.07 -11.44 -8.38
N GLU A 166 6.24 -11.42 -9.43
CA GLU A 166 6.56 -12.01 -10.74
C GLU A 166 7.80 -11.35 -11.36
N LYS A 167 7.88 -10.02 -11.31
CA LYS A 167 9.03 -9.28 -11.86
C LYS A 167 10.31 -9.57 -11.09
N LEU A 168 10.24 -9.71 -9.77
CA LEU A 168 11.39 -10.10 -8.95
C LEU A 168 11.80 -11.55 -9.25
N ASP A 169 10.85 -12.46 -9.34
CA ASP A 169 11.09 -13.87 -9.64
C ASP A 169 11.75 -14.06 -11.00
N GLU A 170 11.27 -13.37 -12.02
CA GLU A 170 11.86 -13.38 -13.36
C GLU A 170 13.31 -12.90 -13.34
N GLU A 171 13.58 -11.73 -12.77
CA GLU A 171 14.93 -11.14 -12.78
C GLU A 171 15.92 -11.93 -11.90
N ILE A 172 15.47 -12.39 -10.73
CA ILE A 172 16.31 -13.20 -9.83
C ILE A 172 16.59 -14.57 -10.45
N SER A 173 15.61 -15.22 -11.08
CA SER A 173 15.83 -16.51 -11.75
C SER A 173 16.84 -16.38 -12.89
N ILE A 174 16.73 -15.32 -13.71
CA ILE A 174 17.71 -15.01 -14.77
C ILE A 174 19.12 -14.83 -14.18
N PHE A 175 19.25 -14.07 -13.09
CA PHE A 175 20.54 -13.85 -12.42
C PHE A 175 21.14 -15.16 -11.88
N LEU A 176 20.30 -16.05 -11.35
CA LEU A 176 20.71 -17.35 -10.81
C LEU A 176 20.88 -18.45 -11.88
N GLY A 177 20.60 -18.14 -13.16
CA GLY A 177 20.69 -19.09 -14.26
C GLY A 177 19.61 -20.18 -14.24
N ARG A 178 18.40 -19.87 -13.79
CA ARG A 178 17.23 -20.77 -13.72
C ARG A 178 16.13 -20.38 -14.69
#